data_AF-A0A1R3GKR8-F1
#
_entry.id   AF-A0A1R3GKR8-F1
#
_cell.length_a   1.000
_cell.length_b   1.000
_cell.length_c   1.000
_cell.angle_alpha   90.00
_cell.angle_beta   90.00
_cell.angle_gamma   90.00
#
_symmetry.space_group_name_H-M   'P 1'
#
loop_
_entity.id
_entity.type
_entity.pdbx_description
1 polymer ?
#
loop_
_entity_poly.entity_id
_entity_poly.type
_entity_poly.pdbx_seq_one_letter_code
_entity_poly.pdbx_strand_id
1 'polypeptide(L)'
;MVRTRNQRRNQTWPSLPPESADSNVEAIDVPSSPEEKNVVTPRKSKLVPLQAKGSTSKSPVSENARKKYAAAVKLVKEALVNDLTTGNNQDMDSLFEIANKAFTSLNGLQADYGVLLKAVHDFILKKMRVSHCESGVVEAKKALGELLPQEDEIDAKVEFLKREQESIDISFSGASKKMDRLRKRISETEKQICSLEKLEQEMAVEEIGINQLQQEWTGVEASRAYLTAKKEMIAKEAEAAGITMADAYRRRGEAVAELEMAKTELFNCLRM
;
A
#
# COMPACT_ATOMS: atom_id res chain seq x y z
N MET A 1 -36.94 44.88 15.52
CA MET A 1 -37.51 43.54 15.27
C MET A 1 -36.37 42.60 14.91
N VAL A 2 -36.03 41.72 15.85
CA VAL A 2 -34.83 40.88 15.88
C VAL A 2 -35.05 39.64 15.00
N ARG A 3 -34.12 39.35 14.07
CA ARG A 3 -34.03 38.05 13.39
C ARG A 3 -32.67 37.44 13.75
N THR A 4 -32.65 36.63 14.80
CA THR A 4 -31.55 35.72 15.12
C THR A 4 -31.84 34.37 14.48
N ARG A 5 -31.04 33.98 13.49
CA ARG A 5 -31.02 32.62 12.92
C ARG A 5 -29.71 31.95 13.34
N ASN A 6 -29.71 31.36 14.53
CA ASN A 6 -28.65 30.48 14.99
C ASN A 6 -28.82 29.11 14.31
N GLN A 7 -27.91 28.77 13.39
CA GLN A 7 -27.77 27.42 12.86
C GLN A 7 -26.41 26.87 13.34
N ARG A 8 -26.43 26.18 14.49
CA ARG A 8 -25.32 25.34 14.93
C ARG A 8 -25.27 24.11 14.02
N ARG A 9 -24.26 24.03 13.15
CA ARG A 9 -23.86 22.77 12.52
C ARG A 9 -22.98 22.01 13.52
N ASN A 10 -23.53 20.95 14.10
CA ASN A 10 -22.73 19.90 14.72
C ASN A 10 -21.98 19.18 13.60
N GLN A 11 -20.68 19.42 13.48
CA GLN A 11 -19.78 18.58 12.70
C GLN A 11 -19.19 17.54 13.64
N THR A 12 -19.75 16.34 13.59
CA THR A 12 -19.20 15.13 14.20
C THR A 12 -17.97 14.74 13.39
N TRP A 13 -16.78 14.84 13.99
CA TRP A 13 -15.55 14.30 13.41
C TRP A 13 -15.59 12.77 13.43
N PRO A 14 -15.21 12.06 12.36
CA PRO A 14 -14.99 10.62 12.44
C PRO A 14 -13.66 10.37 13.17
N SER A 15 -13.74 9.62 14.26
CA SER A 15 -12.60 9.13 15.03
C SER A 15 -11.69 8.25 14.15
N LEU A 16 -10.39 8.52 14.18
CA LEU A 16 -9.37 7.65 13.59
C LEU A 16 -9.30 6.32 14.37
N PRO A 17 -9.16 5.16 13.70
CA PRO A 17 -8.81 3.92 14.37
C PRO A 17 -7.31 3.93 14.75
N PRO A 18 -6.91 3.25 15.83
CA PRO A 18 -5.52 3.18 16.24
C PRO A 18 -4.70 2.25 15.32
N GLU A 19 -3.51 2.71 14.97
CA GLU A 19 -2.41 1.93 14.42
C GLU A 19 -1.85 0.96 15.48
N SER A 20 -1.78 -0.32 15.13
CA SER A 20 -0.80 -1.29 15.62
C SER A 20 -0.75 -2.39 14.55
N ALA A 21 0.26 -2.39 13.68
CA ALA A 21 1.53 -3.09 13.91
C ALA A 21 1.29 -4.56 14.27
N ASP A 22 1.31 -5.42 13.24
CA ASP A 22 1.97 -6.72 13.29
C ASP A 22 2.25 -7.18 11.85
N SER A 23 3.52 -7.10 11.49
CA SER A 23 4.08 -7.71 10.29
C SER A 23 4.21 -9.22 10.52
N ASN A 24 3.24 -10.00 10.05
CA ASN A 24 3.44 -11.44 9.85
C ASN A 24 3.84 -11.66 8.40
N VAL A 25 5.16 -11.70 8.18
CA VAL A 25 5.76 -12.30 6.98
C VAL A 25 5.66 -13.81 7.18
N GLU A 26 4.54 -14.40 6.75
CA GLU A 26 4.43 -15.85 6.64
C GLU A 26 5.30 -16.30 5.47
N ALA A 27 6.26 -17.16 5.81
CA ALA A 27 7.26 -17.69 4.91
C ALA A 27 6.60 -18.37 3.70
N ILE A 28 7.09 -18.03 2.52
CA ILE A 28 6.80 -18.76 1.28
C ILE A 28 7.48 -20.12 1.42
N ASP A 29 6.72 -21.12 1.85
CA ASP A 29 7.12 -22.53 1.74
C ASP A 29 7.14 -22.89 0.25
N VAL A 30 8.35 -22.95 -0.29
CA VAL A 30 8.64 -23.54 -1.59
C VAL A 30 8.68 -25.07 -1.41
N PRO A 31 7.73 -25.85 -1.96
CA PRO A 31 7.89 -27.29 -1.97
C PRO A 31 8.97 -27.63 -2.99
N SER A 32 10.11 -28.08 -2.47
CA SER A 32 11.16 -28.73 -3.26
C SER A 32 10.57 -29.88 -4.06
N SER A 33 10.77 -29.81 -5.37
CA SER A 33 10.56 -30.89 -6.33
C SER A 33 11.32 -32.15 -5.91
N PRO A 34 10.67 -33.31 -5.77
CA PRO A 34 11.36 -34.58 -5.82
C PRO A 34 11.40 -35.07 -7.28
N GLU A 35 12.46 -34.69 -8.00
CA GLU A 35 12.96 -35.50 -9.10
C GLU A 35 13.54 -36.80 -8.55
N GLU A 36 12.71 -37.83 -8.39
CA GLU A 36 13.18 -39.21 -8.35
C GLU A 36 12.43 -40.05 -9.38
N LYS A 37 12.94 -39.95 -10.61
CA LYS A 37 13.38 -41.10 -11.43
C LYS A 37 12.61 -42.40 -11.16
N ASN A 38 11.37 -42.47 -11.65
CA ASN A 38 10.85 -43.75 -12.14
C ASN A 38 11.58 -44.06 -13.46
N VAL A 39 12.82 -44.53 -13.32
CA VAL A 39 13.46 -45.35 -14.36
C VAL A 39 12.59 -46.58 -14.48
N VAL A 40 11.63 -46.52 -15.40
CA VAL A 40 11.01 -47.72 -15.97
C VAL A 40 12.16 -48.44 -16.64
N THR A 41 12.84 -49.30 -15.88
CA THR A 41 13.73 -50.30 -16.45
C THR A 41 12.92 -51.02 -17.50
N PRO A 42 13.33 -51.01 -18.78
CA PRO A 42 12.69 -51.87 -19.74
C PRO A 42 12.86 -53.28 -19.18
N ARG A 43 11.75 -53.95 -18.87
CA ARG A 43 11.76 -55.39 -18.61
C ARG A 43 12.51 -55.98 -19.80
N LYS A 44 13.73 -56.45 -19.54
CA LYS A 44 14.50 -57.21 -20.52
C LYS A 44 13.71 -58.51 -20.68
N SER A 45 12.75 -58.51 -21.60
CA SER A 45 12.15 -59.72 -22.17
C SER A 45 13.28 -60.44 -22.89
N LYS A 46 14.03 -61.21 -22.10
CA LYS A 46 15.22 -61.91 -22.52
C LYS A 46 14.73 -62.95 -23.53
N LEU A 47 15.03 -62.74 -24.80
CA LEU A 47 15.08 -63.85 -25.75
C LEU A 47 15.94 -64.92 -25.10
N VAL A 48 15.34 -66.07 -24.85
CA VAL A 48 16.03 -67.22 -24.24
C VAL A 48 17.28 -67.47 -25.08
N PRO A 49 18.49 -67.53 -24.48
CA PRO A 49 19.69 -67.84 -25.22
C PRO A 49 19.60 -69.27 -25.72
N LEU A 50 19.12 -69.46 -26.94
CA LEU A 50 19.18 -70.75 -27.62
C LEU A 50 20.60 -70.90 -28.15
N GLN A 51 21.43 -71.63 -27.39
CA GLN A 51 22.71 -72.10 -27.88
C GLN A 51 22.49 -72.99 -29.10
N ALA A 52 23.01 -72.59 -30.25
CA ALA A 52 23.14 -73.45 -31.41
C ALA A 52 24.17 -74.56 -31.11
N LYS A 53 23.75 -75.60 -30.38
CA LYS A 53 24.55 -76.82 -30.21
C LYS A 53 24.41 -77.65 -31.48
N GLY A 54 25.35 -77.46 -32.41
CA GLY A 54 25.62 -78.42 -33.47
C GLY A 54 26.14 -79.71 -32.86
N SER A 55 25.30 -80.74 -32.79
CA SER A 55 25.71 -82.12 -32.49
C SER A 55 25.36 -83.00 -33.69
N THR A 56 26.36 -83.30 -34.50
CA THR A 56 26.25 -84.14 -35.69
C THR A 56 26.30 -85.62 -35.32
N SER A 57 25.17 -86.20 -34.89
CA SER A 57 24.96 -87.65 -34.96
C SER A 57 24.27 -87.99 -36.28
N LYS A 58 25.04 -88.41 -37.28
CA LYS A 58 24.52 -88.83 -38.59
C LYS A 58 23.95 -90.25 -38.48
N SER A 59 22.64 -90.38 -38.24
CA SER A 59 21.88 -91.52 -38.79
C SER A 59 21.36 -91.12 -40.18
N PRO A 60 21.26 -92.05 -41.16
CA PRO A 60 20.77 -91.72 -42.48
C PRO A 60 19.25 -91.51 -42.43
N VAL A 61 18.83 -90.29 -42.13
CA VAL A 61 17.45 -89.84 -42.33
C VAL A 61 17.11 -90.01 -43.81
N SER A 62 16.02 -90.70 -44.11
CA SER A 62 15.59 -90.95 -45.50
C SER A 62 15.40 -89.62 -46.24
N GLU A 63 15.69 -89.61 -47.54
CA GLU A 63 15.61 -88.40 -48.37
C GLU A 63 14.21 -87.75 -48.32
N ASN A 64 13.19 -88.57 -48.14
CA ASN A 64 11.79 -88.14 -48.00
C ASN A 64 11.53 -87.39 -46.67
N ALA A 65 12.19 -87.77 -45.58
CA ALA A 65 12.10 -87.07 -44.30
C ALA A 65 12.85 -85.72 -44.35
N ARG A 66 14.03 -85.65 -45.00
CA ARG A 66 14.76 -84.38 -45.21
C ARG A 66 13.94 -83.35 -46.01
N LYS A 67 13.24 -83.78 -47.06
CA LYS A 67 12.35 -82.90 -47.85
C LYS A 67 11.18 -82.37 -47.01
N LYS A 68 10.58 -83.21 -46.16
CA LYS A 68 9.52 -82.79 -45.22
C LYS A 68 10.02 -81.81 -44.16
N TYR A 69 11.21 -82.04 -43.59
CA TYR A 69 11.83 -81.11 -42.64
C TYR A 69 12.14 -79.76 -43.30
N ALA A 70 12.73 -79.75 -44.50
CA ALA A 70 13.04 -78.52 -45.22
C ALA A 70 11.77 -77.71 -45.56
N ALA A 71 10.68 -78.39 -45.95
CA ALA A 71 9.39 -77.76 -46.19
C ALA A 71 8.78 -77.17 -44.90
N ALA A 72 8.82 -77.91 -43.78
CA ALA A 72 8.35 -77.43 -42.49
C ALA A 72 9.15 -76.21 -42.00
N VAL A 73 10.47 -76.22 -42.15
CA VAL A 73 11.33 -75.07 -41.83
C VAL A 73 10.96 -73.86 -42.68
N LYS A 74 10.74 -74.05 -43.98
CA LYS A 74 10.33 -72.95 -44.88
C LYS A 74 8.99 -72.35 -44.46
N LEU A 75 8.00 -73.19 -44.16
CA LEU A 75 6.66 -72.76 -43.71
C LEU A 75 6.72 -71.98 -42.39
N VAL A 76 7.51 -72.42 -41.40
CA VAL A 76 7.64 -71.69 -40.12
C VAL A 76 8.31 -70.34 -40.32
N LYS A 77 9.31 -70.24 -41.22
CA LYS A 77 9.96 -68.97 -41.54
C LYS A 77 9.00 -68.01 -42.26
N GLU A 78 8.23 -68.50 -43.23
CA GLU A 78 7.25 -67.70 -43.96
C GLU A 78 6.09 -67.26 -43.06
N ALA A 79 5.60 -68.14 -42.19
CA ALA A 79 4.59 -67.81 -41.19
C ALA A 79 5.08 -66.73 -40.22
N LEU A 80 6.30 -66.83 -39.71
CA LEU A 80 6.87 -65.82 -38.82
C LEU A 80 6.97 -64.44 -39.49
N VAL A 81 7.45 -64.40 -40.75
CA VAL A 81 7.56 -63.12 -41.48
C VAL A 81 6.17 -62.54 -41.73
N ASN A 82 5.20 -63.35 -42.16
CA ASN A 82 3.82 -62.91 -42.36
C ASN A 82 3.20 -62.43 -41.04
N ASP A 83 3.32 -63.17 -39.94
CA ASP A 83 2.71 -62.79 -38.66
C ASP A 83 3.30 -61.48 -38.12
N LEU A 84 4.61 -61.25 -38.30
CA LEU A 84 5.28 -60.01 -37.90
C LEU A 84 4.98 -58.81 -38.81
N THR A 85 4.66 -59.02 -40.08
CA THR A 85 4.49 -57.93 -41.07
C THR A 85 3.04 -57.60 -41.41
N THR A 86 2.14 -58.58 -41.32
CA THR A 86 0.71 -58.46 -41.63
C THR A 86 -0.16 -58.28 -40.38
N GLY A 87 0.40 -58.52 -39.19
CA GLY A 87 -0.29 -58.31 -37.91
C GLY A 87 -0.63 -56.84 -37.70
N ASN A 88 -1.93 -56.53 -37.79
CA ASN A 88 -2.47 -55.21 -37.50
C ASN A 88 -2.17 -54.84 -36.03
N ASN A 89 -1.29 -53.87 -35.82
CA ASN A 89 -1.01 -53.20 -34.54
C ASN A 89 -0.87 -54.11 -33.31
N GLN A 90 -0.13 -55.21 -33.45
CA GLN A 90 0.14 -56.07 -32.31
C GLN A 90 1.01 -55.34 -31.28
N ASP A 91 0.54 -55.40 -30.04
CA ASP A 91 1.28 -55.07 -28.83
C ASP A 91 2.68 -55.73 -28.84
N MET A 92 3.66 -55.04 -28.24
CA MET A 92 5.05 -55.49 -28.22
C MET A 92 5.19 -56.89 -27.64
N ASP A 93 4.41 -57.22 -26.60
CA ASP A 93 4.43 -58.55 -25.97
C ASP A 93 3.96 -59.65 -26.92
N SER A 94 3.00 -59.34 -27.80
CA SER A 94 2.53 -60.28 -28.84
C SER A 94 3.59 -60.55 -29.90
N LEU A 95 4.36 -59.53 -30.31
CA LEU A 95 5.47 -59.68 -31.25
C LEU A 95 6.59 -60.56 -30.68
N PHE A 96 6.90 -60.41 -29.39
CA PHE A 96 7.86 -61.27 -28.70
C PHE A 96 7.36 -62.72 -28.58
N GLU A 97 6.09 -62.92 -28.25
CA GLU A 97 5.50 -64.27 -28.18
C GLU A 97 5.55 -65.01 -29.51
N ILE A 98 5.15 -64.35 -30.61
CA ILE A 98 5.14 -64.93 -31.96
C ILE A 98 6.56 -65.31 -32.37
N ALA A 99 7.52 -64.41 -32.18
CA ALA A 99 8.92 -64.69 -32.45
C ALA A 99 9.43 -65.88 -31.63
N ASN A 100 9.16 -65.92 -30.33
CA ASN A 100 9.61 -66.99 -29.45
C ASN A 100 9.00 -68.36 -29.83
N LYS A 101 7.71 -68.41 -30.17
CA LYS A 101 7.03 -69.64 -30.62
C LYS A 101 7.63 -70.16 -31.93
N ALA A 102 7.90 -69.27 -32.89
CA ALA A 102 8.51 -69.65 -34.16
C ALA A 102 9.97 -70.12 -34.02
N PHE A 103 10.80 -69.42 -33.23
CA PHE A 103 12.19 -69.82 -33.01
C PHE A 103 12.31 -71.12 -32.21
N THR A 104 11.42 -71.36 -31.24
CA THR A 104 11.33 -72.65 -30.53
C THR A 104 11.04 -73.79 -31.50
N SER A 105 10.10 -73.56 -32.44
CA SER A 105 9.74 -74.53 -33.47
C SER A 105 10.88 -74.79 -34.46
N LEU A 106 11.59 -73.75 -34.89
CA LEU A 106 12.78 -73.86 -35.76
C LEU A 106 13.95 -74.57 -35.07
N ASN A 107 14.11 -74.38 -33.76
CA ASN A 107 15.13 -75.05 -32.96
C ASN A 107 14.85 -76.56 -32.83
N GLY A 108 13.59 -76.95 -32.62
CA GLY A 108 13.16 -78.35 -32.63
C GLY A 108 13.37 -79.05 -33.98
N LEU A 109 13.40 -78.28 -35.08
CA LEU A 109 13.66 -78.76 -36.45
C LEU A 109 15.15 -78.72 -36.83
N GLN A 110 16.05 -78.31 -35.92
CA GLN A 110 17.49 -78.11 -36.19
C GLN A 110 17.77 -77.21 -37.41
N ALA A 111 16.92 -76.21 -37.64
CA ALA A 111 17.08 -75.30 -38.76
C ALA A 111 18.25 -74.32 -38.52
N ASP A 112 18.93 -73.91 -39.59
CA ASP A 112 19.75 -72.68 -39.54
C ASP A 112 18.82 -71.46 -39.71
N TYR A 113 18.77 -70.63 -38.67
CA TYR A 113 17.92 -69.44 -38.61
C TYR A 113 18.67 -68.20 -38.11
N GLY A 114 20.01 -68.19 -38.08
CA GLY A 114 20.79 -67.08 -37.51
C GLY A 114 20.52 -65.72 -38.17
N VAL A 115 20.41 -65.70 -39.51
CA VAL A 115 20.08 -64.49 -40.29
C VAL A 115 18.65 -63.99 -39.99
N LEU A 116 17.69 -64.93 -39.89
CA LEU A 116 16.29 -64.61 -39.61
C LEU A 116 16.12 -64.09 -38.17
N LEU A 117 16.83 -64.67 -37.20
CA LEU A 117 16.84 -64.23 -35.81
C LEU A 117 17.27 -62.77 -35.70
N LYS A 118 18.35 -62.39 -36.39
CA LYS A 118 18.83 -61.01 -36.42
C LYS A 118 17.79 -60.07 -37.04
N ALA A 119 17.22 -60.44 -38.19
CA ALA A 119 16.21 -59.62 -38.87
C ALA A 119 14.95 -59.39 -38.03
N VAL A 120 14.46 -60.42 -37.34
CA VAL A 120 13.30 -60.32 -36.43
C VAL A 120 13.62 -59.47 -35.21
N HIS A 121 14.80 -59.64 -34.63
CA HIS A 121 15.26 -58.81 -33.52
C HIS A 121 15.35 -57.32 -33.91
N ASP A 122 15.95 -57.02 -35.07
CA ASP A 122 16.07 -55.64 -35.58
C ASP A 122 14.69 -55.03 -35.88
N PHE A 123 13.74 -55.82 -36.40
CA PHE A 123 12.36 -55.40 -36.63
C PHE A 123 11.62 -55.06 -35.33
N ILE A 124 11.66 -55.95 -34.33
CA ILE A 124 11.01 -55.74 -33.03
C ILE A 124 11.61 -54.51 -32.34
N LEU A 125 12.94 -54.35 -32.39
CA LEU A 125 13.62 -53.20 -31.77
C LEU A 125 13.27 -51.88 -32.46
N LYS A 126 13.14 -51.88 -33.79
CA LYS A 126 12.66 -50.73 -34.56
C LYS A 126 11.22 -50.37 -34.18
N LYS A 127 10.33 -51.36 -34.06
CA LYS A 127 8.94 -51.16 -33.66
C LYS A 127 8.82 -50.59 -32.24
N MET A 128 9.62 -51.10 -31.31
CA MET A 128 9.69 -50.57 -29.93
C MET A 128 10.08 -49.09 -29.91
N ARG A 129 11.11 -48.70 -30.67
CA ARG A 129 11.54 -47.29 -30.74
C ARG A 129 10.47 -46.39 -31.32
N VAL A 130 9.80 -46.82 -32.38
CA VAL A 130 8.71 -46.04 -33.01
C VAL A 130 7.56 -45.85 -32.02
N SER A 131 7.11 -46.92 -31.36
CA SER A 131 6.05 -46.85 -30.34
C SER A 131 6.42 -45.93 -29.17
N HIS A 132 7.66 -45.99 -28.69
CA HIS A 132 8.10 -45.11 -27.61
C HIS A 132 8.12 -43.64 -28.04
N CYS A 133 8.64 -43.32 -29.23
CA CYS A 133 8.62 -41.97 -29.78
C CYS A 133 7.20 -41.44 -29.99
N GLU A 134 6.28 -42.27 -30.49
CA GLU A 134 4.87 -41.90 -30.69
C GLU A 134 4.19 -41.58 -29.36
N SER A 135 4.44 -42.36 -28.30
CA SER A 135 3.93 -42.08 -26.95
C SER A 135 4.44 -40.74 -26.42
N GLY A 136 5.74 -40.46 -26.57
CA GLY A 136 6.33 -39.20 -26.13
C GLY A 136 5.80 -37.97 -26.88
N VAL A 137 5.50 -38.10 -28.18
CA VAL A 137 4.88 -37.02 -28.96
C VAL A 137 3.46 -36.72 -28.47
N VAL A 138 2.69 -37.74 -28.09
CA VAL A 138 1.33 -37.57 -27.56
C VAL A 138 1.37 -36.88 -26.19
N GLU A 139 2.27 -37.31 -25.29
CA GLU A 139 2.45 -36.69 -23.98
C GLU A 139 2.93 -35.23 -24.09
N ALA A 140 3.90 -34.94 -24.96
CA ALA A 140 4.39 -33.58 -25.19
C ALA A 140 3.31 -32.66 -25.75
N LYS A 141 2.47 -33.16 -26.69
CA LYS A 141 1.31 -32.39 -27.20
C LYS A 141 0.28 -32.11 -26.10
N LYS A 142 0.05 -33.07 -25.21
CA LYS A 142 -0.87 -32.88 -24.07
C LYS A 142 -0.33 -31.82 -23.12
N ALA A 143 0.94 -31.90 -22.74
CA ALA A 143 1.60 -30.91 -21.87
C ALA A 143 1.58 -29.50 -22.48
N LEU A 144 1.84 -29.38 -23.79
CA LEU A 144 1.75 -28.10 -24.50
C LEU A 144 0.31 -27.54 -24.51
N GLY A 145 -0.68 -28.42 -24.71
CA GLY A 145 -2.09 -28.04 -24.67
C GLY A 145 -2.57 -27.57 -23.29
N GLU A 146 -1.92 -28.01 -22.21
CA GLU A 146 -2.21 -27.56 -20.83
C GLU A 146 -1.54 -26.21 -20.50
N LEU A 147 -0.42 -25.87 -21.16
CA LEU A 147 0.31 -24.62 -20.93
C LEU A 147 -0.33 -23.40 -21.63
N LEU A 148 -0.87 -23.57 -22.84
CA LEU A 148 -1.48 -22.47 -23.60
C LEU A 148 -2.58 -21.72 -22.83
N PRO A 149 -3.55 -22.40 -22.19
CA PRO A 149 -4.58 -21.73 -21.40
C PRO A 149 -4.02 -21.01 -20.16
N GLN A 150 -2.90 -21.50 -19.60
CA GLN A 150 -2.25 -20.83 -18.46
C GLN A 150 -1.57 -19.53 -18.90
N GLU A 151 -0.97 -19.51 -20.09
CA GLU A 151 -0.36 -18.31 -20.66
C GLU A 151 -1.41 -17.22 -20.90
N ASP A 152 -2.55 -17.57 -21.52
CA ASP A 152 -3.67 -16.65 -21.72
C ASP A 152 -4.23 -16.11 -20.38
N GLU A 153 -4.31 -16.95 -19.34
CA GLU A 153 -4.76 -16.53 -18.00
C GLU A 153 -3.76 -15.58 -17.32
N ILE A 154 -2.46 -15.85 -17.48
CA ILE A 154 -1.39 -14.99 -16.95
C ILE A 154 -1.43 -13.63 -17.65
N ASP A 155 -1.54 -13.60 -18.97
CA ASP A 155 -1.62 -12.35 -19.73
C ASP A 155 -2.84 -11.51 -19.33
N ALA A 156 -4.00 -12.16 -19.15
CA ALA A 156 -5.19 -11.49 -18.66
C ALA A 156 -5.00 -10.90 -17.24
N LYS A 157 -4.33 -11.63 -16.35
CA LYS A 157 -3.98 -11.15 -14.99
C LYS A 157 -2.99 -9.98 -15.04
N VAL A 158 -1.99 -10.04 -15.90
CA VAL A 158 -1.00 -8.97 -16.08
C VAL A 158 -1.68 -7.70 -16.57
N GLU A 159 -2.56 -7.79 -17.57
CA GLU A 159 -3.30 -6.63 -18.08
C GLU A 159 -4.27 -6.06 -17.04
N PHE A 160 -4.88 -6.91 -16.21
CA PHE A 160 -5.69 -6.45 -15.09
C PHE A 160 -4.85 -5.67 -14.06
N LEU A 161 -3.71 -6.22 -13.64
CA LEU A 161 -2.83 -5.58 -12.66
C LEU A 161 -2.26 -4.24 -13.17
N LYS A 162 -1.93 -4.13 -14.46
CA LYS A 162 -1.52 -2.86 -15.07
C LYS A 162 -2.60 -1.78 -14.93
N ARG A 163 -3.87 -2.12 -15.20
CA ARG A 163 -4.99 -1.17 -15.06
C ARG A 163 -5.21 -0.77 -13.61
N GLU A 164 -5.08 -1.71 -12.66
CA GLU A 164 -5.15 -1.38 -11.25
C GLU A 164 -4.03 -0.44 -10.83
N GLN A 165 -2.79 -0.71 -11.27
CA GLN A 165 -1.65 0.14 -11.01
C GLN A 165 -1.87 1.57 -11.54
N GLU A 166 -2.34 1.73 -12.77
CA GLU A 166 -2.67 3.04 -13.34
C GLU A 166 -3.74 3.79 -12.53
N SER A 167 -4.77 3.07 -12.06
CA SER A 167 -5.83 3.63 -11.21
C SER A 167 -5.30 4.11 -9.85
N ILE A 168 -4.39 3.34 -9.25
CA ILE A 168 -3.70 3.71 -8.01
C ILE A 168 -2.84 4.95 -8.24
N ASP A 169 -2.08 5.02 -9.33
CA ASP A 169 -1.20 6.15 -9.64
C ASP A 169 -2.00 7.45 -9.85
N ILE A 170 -3.13 7.37 -10.55
CA ILE A 170 -4.06 8.51 -10.69
C ILE A 170 -4.56 8.96 -9.32
N SER A 171 -5.01 8.02 -8.49
CA SER A 171 -5.53 8.30 -7.16
C SER A 171 -4.47 8.93 -6.25
N PHE A 172 -3.25 8.39 -6.28
CA PHE A 172 -2.09 8.89 -5.54
C PHE A 172 -1.72 10.31 -5.99
N SER A 173 -1.67 10.57 -7.31
CA SER A 173 -1.42 11.91 -7.83
C SER A 173 -2.48 12.93 -7.39
N GLY A 174 -3.75 12.50 -7.33
CA GLY A 174 -4.86 13.31 -6.84
C GLY A 174 -4.74 13.62 -5.35
N ALA A 175 -4.37 12.63 -4.54
CA ALA A 175 -4.11 12.79 -3.11
C ALA A 175 -2.92 13.72 -2.84
N SER A 176 -1.82 13.57 -3.56
CA SER A 176 -0.64 14.44 -3.45
C SER A 176 -1.00 15.90 -3.72
N LYS A 177 -1.74 16.17 -4.81
CA LYS A 177 -2.21 17.54 -5.12
C LYS A 177 -3.09 18.13 -4.02
N LYS A 178 -3.95 17.32 -3.40
CA LYS A 178 -4.77 17.76 -2.25
C LYS A 178 -3.90 18.08 -1.04
N MET A 179 -2.91 17.24 -0.75
CA MET A 179 -1.97 17.44 0.35
C MET A 179 -1.19 18.75 0.18
N ASP A 180 -0.69 19.04 -1.03
CA ASP A 180 0.04 20.29 -1.28
C ASP A 180 -0.83 21.54 -1.08
N ARG A 181 -2.10 21.48 -1.49
CA ARG A 181 -3.07 22.57 -1.23
C ARG A 181 -3.32 22.77 0.25
N LEU A 182 -3.45 21.68 1.01
CA LEU A 182 -3.63 21.74 2.47
C LEU A 182 -2.38 22.31 3.14
N ARG A 183 -1.18 21.88 2.74
CA ARG A 183 0.09 22.42 3.26
C ARG A 183 0.20 23.92 3.05
N LYS A 184 -0.16 24.42 1.86
CA LYS A 184 -0.21 25.87 1.58
C LYS A 184 -1.20 26.60 2.48
N ARG A 185 -2.39 26.03 2.70
CA ARG A 185 -3.40 26.61 3.60
C ARG A 185 -2.93 26.65 5.05
N ILE A 186 -2.31 25.59 5.54
CA ILE A 186 -1.72 25.54 6.89
C ILE A 186 -0.69 26.65 7.04
N SER A 187 0.22 26.78 6.09
CA SER A 187 1.27 27.81 6.14
C SER A 187 0.71 29.24 6.10
N GLU A 188 -0.40 29.46 5.38
CA GLU A 188 -1.10 30.75 5.40
C GLU A 188 -1.79 31.01 6.75
N THR A 189 -2.44 29.99 7.32
CA THR A 189 -3.06 30.10 8.64
C THR A 189 -2.02 30.36 9.73
N GLU A 190 -0.85 29.74 9.67
CA GLU A 190 0.27 30.01 10.59
C GLU A 190 0.72 31.48 10.54
N LYS A 191 0.82 32.07 9.35
CA LYS A 191 1.13 33.51 9.20
C LYS A 191 0.05 34.40 9.82
N GLN A 192 -1.22 34.03 9.66
CA GLN A 192 -2.34 34.75 10.26
C GLN A 192 -2.29 34.68 11.79
N ILE A 193 -1.98 33.50 12.35
CA ILE A 193 -1.80 33.32 13.81
C ILE A 193 -0.68 34.23 14.33
N CYS A 194 0.50 34.22 13.70
CA CYS A 194 1.59 35.11 14.10
C CYS A 194 1.22 36.60 14.01
N SER A 195 0.32 36.98 13.10
CA SER A 195 -0.15 38.36 12.98
C SER A 195 -1.13 38.71 14.09
N LEU A 196 -1.99 37.77 14.50
CA LEU A 196 -2.90 37.94 15.62
C LEU A 196 -2.15 38.07 16.95
N GLU A 197 -1.10 37.27 17.16
CA GLU A 197 -0.25 37.35 18.36
C GLU A 197 0.40 38.74 18.49
N LYS A 198 0.83 39.35 17.38
CA LYS A 198 1.36 40.72 17.39
C LYS A 198 0.29 41.75 17.77
N LEU A 199 -0.91 41.63 17.21
CA LEU A 199 -2.02 42.51 17.55
C LEU A 199 -2.42 42.35 19.03
N GLU A 200 -2.37 41.14 19.58
CA GLU A 200 -2.62 40.90 21.00
C GLU A 200 -1.59 41.59 21.90
N GLN A 201 -0.31 41.56 21.51
CA GLN A 201 0.76 42.30 22.20
C GLN A 201 0.56 43.82 22.11
N GLU A 202 0.20 44.34 20.93
CA GLU A 202 -0.09 45.77 20.73
C GLU A 202 -1.27 46.21 21.59
N MET A 203 -2.36 45.45 21.62
CA MET A 203 -3.52 45.72 22.48
C MET A 203 -3.16 45.74 23.96
N ALA A 204 -2.31 44.81 24.42
CA ALA A 204 -1.87 44.79 25.81
C ALA A 204 -1.05 46.05 26.18
N VAL A 205 -0.22 46.55 25.26
CA VAL A 205 0.52 47.80 25.45
C VAL A 205 -0.41 49.00 25.48
N GLU A 206 -1.40 49.05 24.57
CA GLU A 206 -2.41 50.11 24.56
C GLU A 206 -3.25 50.12 25.84
N GLU A 207 -3.64 48.95 26.36
CA GLU A 207 -4.39 48.83 27.61
C GLU A 207 -3.60 49.38 28.80
N ILE A 208 -2.29 49.10 28.87
CA ILE A 208 -1.41 49.72 29.88
C ILE A 208 -1.42 51.25 29.74
N GLY A 209 -1.33 51.77 28.51
CA GLY A 209 -1.39 53.21 28.24
C GLY A 209 -2.72 53.84 28.65
N ILE A 210 -3.84 53.18 28.37
CA ILE A 210 -5.18 53.62 28.80
C ILE A 210 -5.25 53.70 30.32
N ASN A 211 -4.77 52.67 31.02
CA ASN A 211 -4.80 52.65 32.49
C ASN A 211 -3.93 53.77 33.10
N GLN A 212 -2.77 54.07 32.50
CA GLN A 212 -1.92 55.20 32.92
C GLN A 212 -2.65 56.54 32.73
N LEU A 213 -3.25 56.76 31.56
CA LEU A 213 -4.01 57.99 31.28
C LEU A 213 -5.22 58.14 32.22
N GLN A 214 -5.91 57.05 32.55
CA GLN A 214 -6.99 57.07 33.54
C GLN A 214 -6.48 57.48 34.92
N GLN A 215 -5.33 56.95 35.35
CA GLN A 215 -4.72 57.35 36.62
C GLN A 215 -4.33 58.84 36.62
N GLU A 216 -3.68 59.33 35.58
CA GLU A 216 -3.35 60.75 35.43
C GLU A 216 -4.60 61.63 35.46
N TRP A 217 -5.65 61.22 34.75
CA TRP A 217 -6.93 61.93 34.71
C TRP A 217 -7.54 62.08 36.10
N THR A 218 -7.54 61.02 36.92
CA THR A 218 -8.03 61.10 38.31
C THR A 218 -7.21 62.07 39.16
N GLY A 219 -5.88 62.15 38.93
CA GLY A 219 -5.01 63.12 39.60
C GLY A 219 -5.32 64.57 39.20
N VAL A 220 -5.60 64.80 37.93
CA VAL A 220 -6.02 66.11 37.40
C VAL A 220 -7.38 66.52 37.97
N GLU A 221 -8.35 65.61 38.03
CA GLU A 221 -9.67 65.86 38.63
C GLU A 221 -9.56 66.23 40.11
N ALA A 222 -8.75 65.50 40.89
CA ALA A 222 -8.51 65.81 42.29
C ALA A 222 -7.86 67.20 42.48
N SER A 223 -6.86 67.52 41.66
CA SER A 223 -6.20 68.83 41.66
C SER A 223 -7.16 69.96 41.32
N ARG A 224 -8.05 69.75 40.34
CA ARG A 224 -9.09 70.71 39.95
C ARG A 224 -10.09 70.93 41.07
N ALA A 225 -10.53 69.88 41.75
CA ALA A 225 -11.43 69.98 42.89
C ALA A 225 -10.80 70.80 44.03
N TYR A 226 -9.53 70.53 44.36
CA TYR A 226 -8.78 71.29 45.36
C TYR A 226 -8.65 72.78 44.99
N LEU A 227 -8.26 73.10 43.76
CA LEU A 227 -8.14 74.48 43.30
C LEU A 227 -9.49 75.23 43.31
N THR A 228 -10.58 74.53 42.98
CA THR A 228 -11.93 75.09 43.03
C THR A 228 -12.32 75.44 44.47
N ALA A 229 -12.12 74.52 45.41
CA ALA A 229 -12.38 74.76 46.83
C ALA A 229 -11.50 75.91 47.40
N LYS A 230 -10.22 75.95 47.03
CA LYS A 230 -9.30 77.02 47.44
C LYS A 230 -9.73 78.38 46.90
N LYS A 231 -10.18 78.44 45.65
CA LYS A 231 -10.72 79.66 45.03
C LYS A 231 -11.96 80.16 45.78
N GLU A 232 -12.88 79.28 46.14
CA GLU A 232 -14.08 79.64 46.92
C GLU A 232 -13.73 80.17 48.31
N MET A 233 -12.76 79.56 48.98
CA MET A 233 -12.27 80.05 50.27
C MET A 233 -11.70 81.46 50.17
N ILE A 234 -10.80 81.70 49.21
CA ILE A 234 -10.21 83.03 48.99
C ILE A 234 -11.29 84.06 48.66
N ALA A 235 -12.30 83.68 47.88
CA ALA A 235 -13.43 84.56 47.57
C ALA A 235 -14.21 84.96 48.85
N LYS A 236 -14.48 84.01 49.76
CA LYS A 236 -15.13 84.30 51.04
C LYS A 236 -14.28 85.17 51.95
N GLU A 237 -12.97 84.92 52.02
CA GLU A 237 -12.03 85.75 52.79
C GLU A 237 -11.97 87.18 52.25
N ALA A 238 -11.94 87.34 50.92
CA ALA A 238 -11.95 88.65 50.28
C ALA A 238 -13.26 89.42 50.53
N GLU A 239 -14.41 88.73 50.50
CA GLU A 239 -15.71 89.32 50.84
C GLU A 239 -15.75 89.79 52.29
N ALA A 240 -15.32 88.95 53.23
CA ALA A 240 -15.23 89.31 54.65
C ALA A 240 -14.28 90.50 54.88
N ALA A 241 -13.11 90.49 54.24
CA ALA A 241 -12.16 91.61 54.28
C ALA A 241 -12.80 92.90 53.74
N GLY A 242 -13.52 92.83 52.63
CA GLY A 242 -14.26 93.95 52.06
C GLY A 242 -15.28 94.55 53.03
N ILE A 243 -16.06 93.70 53.71
CA ILE A 243 -17.03 94.12 54.74
C ILE A 243 -16.32 94.82 55.91
N THR A 244 -15.25 94.22 56.45
CA THR A 244 -14.50 94.81 57.58
C THR A 244 -13.87 96.14 57.20
N MET A 245 -13.36 96.27 55.98
CA MET A 245 -12.76 97.50 55.49
C MET A 245 -13.82 98.60 55.30
N ALA A 246 -15.00 98.27 54.77
CA ALA A 246 -16.11 99.20 54.66
C ALA A 246 -16.58 99.72 56.03
N ASP A 247 -16.70 98.82 57.02
CA ASP A 247 -17.02 99.20 58.41
C ASP A 247 -15.95 100.11 59.03
N ALA A 248 -14.67 99.80 58.84
CA ALA A 248 -13.56 100.63 59.31
C ALA A 248 -13.58 102.03 58.68
N TYR A 249 -13.85 102.15 57.38
CA TYR A 249 -13.98 103.44 56.72
C TYR A 249 -15.18 104.24 57.24
N ARG A 250 -16.32 103.58 57.50
CA ARG A 250 -17.48 104.23 58.11
C ARG A 250 -17.13 104.81 59.49
N ARG A 251 -16.57 104.00 60.39
CA ARG A 251 -16.16 104.46 61.74
C ARG A 251 -15.14 105.59 61.68
N ARG A 252 -14.20 105.53 60.73
CA ARG A 252 -13.26 106.63 60.50
C ARG A 252 -13.98 107.90 60.08
N GLY A 253 -14.97 107.81 59.19
CA GLY A 253 -15.80 108.93 58.77
C GLY A 253 -16.59 109.54 59.94
N GLU A 254 -17.21 108.70 60.77
CA GLU A 254 -17.92 109.11 61.99
C GLU A 254 -16.98 109.84 62.97
N ALA A 255 -15.82 109.26 63.28
CA ALA A 255 -14.84 109.88 64.17
C ALA A 255 -14.28 111.21 63.65
N VAL A 256 -14.08 111.34 62.33
CA VAL A 256 -13.66 112.61 61.71
C VAL A 256 -14.76 113.67 61.87
N ALA A 257 -16.03 113.32 61.63
CA ALA A 257 -17.15 114.23 61.82
C ALA A 257 -17.31 114.67 63.28
N GLU A 258 -17.15 113.74 64.24
CA GLU A 258 -17.15 114.07 65.68
C GLU A 258 -16.03 115.04 66.06
N LEU A 259 -14.80 114.83 65.55
CA LEU A 259 -13.69 115.75 65.77
C LEU A 259 -13.94 117.13 65.15
N GLU A 260 -14.56 117.20 63.98
CA GLU A 260 -14.94 118.47 63.35
C GLU A 260 -16.00 119.22 64.18
N MET A 261 -17.03 118.52 64.68
CA MET A 261 -18.02 119.12 65.58
C MET A 261 -17.38 119.63 66.87
N ALA A 262 -16.58 118.80 67.54
CA ALA A 262 -15.88 119.20 68.77
C ALA A 262 -14.94 120.40 68.54
N LYS A 263 -14.25 120.44 67.39
CA LYS A 263 -13.45 121.60 66.96
C LYS A 263 -14.32 122.85 66.84
N THR A 264 -15.48 122.77 66.16
CA THR A 264 -16.38 123.93 66.01
C THR A 264 -16.95 124.42 67.34
N GLU A 265 -17.34 123.52 68.23
CA GLU A 265 -17.81 123.86 69.58
C GLU A 265 -16.73 124.58 70.38
N LEU A 266 -15.50 124.06 70.37
CA LEU A 266 -14.37 124.68 71.06
C LEU A 266 -14.06 126.08 70.51
N PHE A 267 -14.12 126.27 69.19
CA PHE A 267 -13.99 127.59 68.58
C PHE A 267 -15.09 128.56 69.00
N ASN A 268 -16.33 128.09 69.14
CA ASN A 268 -17.43 128.92 69.62
C ASN A 268 -17.23 129.31 71.09
N CYS A 269 -16.76 128.39 71.94
CA CYS A 269 -16.44 128.68 73.34
C CYS A 269 -15.29 129.68 73.49
N LEU A 270 -14.28 129.65 72.61
CA LEU A 270 -13.15 130.59 72.63
C LEU A 270 -13.49 131.99 72.09
N ARG A 271 -14.67 132.17 71.48
CA ARG A 271 -15.09 133.43 70.84
C ARG A 271 -16.10 134.24 71.68
N MET A 272 -16.58 133.67 72.79
CA MET A 272 -17.31 134.38 73.85
C MET A 272 -16.34 134.94 74.89
#